data_AF-A0A183KHC4-F1
#
_entry.id   AF-A0A183KHC4-F1
#
_cell.length_a   1.000
_cell.length_b   1.000
_cell.length_c   1.000
_cell.angle_alpha   90.00
_cell.angle_beta   90.00
_cell.angle_gamma   90.00
#
_symmetry.space_group_name_H-M   'P 1'
#
loop_
_entity.id
_entity.type
_entity.pdbx_description
1 polymer ?
#
loop_
_entity_poly.entity_id
_entity_poly.type
_entity_poly.pdbx_seq_one_letter_code
_entity_poly.pdbx_strand_id
1 'polypeptide(L)'
;MQLGGLRNGLHLWDLEACAILQRFVGHKQDTFRLYSTFGGANEDFVATGSENGRIHIWHVGSGSHPIHSSPGIGNRDPITCVHWNPVLPTMIASVNDAGELCIWGPQRYALGNGQPMDSST
;
A
#
# COMPACT_ATOMS: atom_id res chain seq x y z
N MET A 1 -22.22 -28.46 7.26
CA MET A 1 -20.91 -28.38 6.58
C MET A 1 -20.83 -27.02 5.93
N GLN A 2 -20.22 -26.05 6.60
CA GLN A 2 -20.09 -24.69 6.06
C GLN A 2 -18.93 -24.70 5.06
N LEU A 3 -19.22 -24.54 3.77
CA LEU A 3 -18.19 -24.29 2.77
C LEU A 3 -17.47 -23.02 3.20
N GLY A 4 -16.22 -23.17 3.65
CA GLY A 4 -15.43 -22.06 4.17
C GLY A 4 -15.33 -20.99 3.10
N GLY A 5 -16.05 -19.88 3.32
CA GLY A 5 -16.08 -18.74 2.41
C GLY A 5 -14.67 -18.34 2.02
N LEU A 6 -14.51 -17.99 0.74
CA LEU A 6 -13.30 -17.35 0.21
C LEU A 6 -12.87 -16.29 1.22
N ARG A 7 -11.81 -16.56 1.99
CA ARG A 7 -11.29 -15.58 2.94
C ARG A 7 -10.65 -14.50 2.08
N ASN A 8 -11.41 -13.44 1.81
CA ASN A 8 -10.92 -12.22 1.22
C ASN A 8 -9.62 -11.84 1.94
N GLY A 9 -8.56 -11.57 1.19
CA GLY A 9 -7.26 -11.31 1.74
C GLY A 9 -6.22 -11.07 0.65
N LEU A 10 -5.11 -10.47 1.08
CA LEU A 10 -3.96 -10.18 0.26
C LEU A 10 -2.94 -11.31 0.41
N HIS A 11 -2.60 -11.94 -0.71
CA HIS A 11 -1.72 -13.11 -0.77
C HIS A 11 -0.58 -12.86 -1.75
N LEU A 12 0.62 -13.25 -1.36
CA LEU A 12 1.78 -13.35 -2.23
C LEU A 12 1.84 -14.77 -2.80
N TRP A 13 1.85 -14.87 -4.13
CA TRP A 13 1.91 -16.12 -4.85
C TRP A 13 3.23 -16.27 -5.58
N ASP A 14 3.79 -17.47 -5.50
CA ASP A 14 4.86 -17.94 -6.37
C ASP A 14 4.20 -18.72 -7.53
N LEU A 15 4.47 -18.28 -8.75
CA LEU A 15 3.91 -18.88 -9.95
C LEU A 15 4.66 -20.14 -10.40
N GLU A 16 5.95 -20.25 -10.09
CA GLU A 16 6.76 -21.43 -10.43
C GLU A 16 6.48 -22.56 -9.45
N ALA A 17 6.42 -22.25 -8.16
CA ALA A 17 6.06 -23.20 -7.12
C ALA A 17 4.55 -23.47 -7.04
N CYS A 18 3.72 -22.70 -7.77
CA CYS A 18 2.25 -22.77 -7.74
C CYS A 18 1.69 -22.70 -6.29
N ALA A 19 2.29 -21.86 -5.44
CA ALA A 19 2.03 -21.85 -4.01
C ALA A 19 1.89 -20.43 -3.44
N ILE A 20 1.15 -20.32 -2.33
CA ILE A 20 1.09 -19.08 -1.55
C ILE A 20 2.34 -19.02 -0.67
N LEU A 21 3.18 -18.02 -0.91
CA LEU A 21 4.36 -17.76 -0.07
C LEU A 21 3.96 -17.05 1.22
N GLN A 22 3.05 -16.08 1.13
CA GLN A 22 2.71 -15.23 2.27
C GLN A 22 1.26 -14.77 2.23
N ARG A 23 0.69 -14.61 3.42
CA ARG A 23 -0.64 -14.01 3.63
C ARG A 23 -0.47 -12.76 4.45
N PHE A 24 -0.88 -11.63 3.91
CA PHE A 24 -0.82 -10.35 4.58
C PHE A 24 -2.12 -10.11 5.36
N VAL A 25 -2.00 -9.70 6.62
CA VAL A 25 -3.11 -9.45 7.53
C VAL A 25 -3.14 -7.99 7.97
N GLY A 26 -4.25 -7.55 8.59
CA GLY A 26 -4.39 -6.20 9.17
C GLY A 26 -5.17 -5.21 8.31
N HIS A 27 -5.21 -5.39 6.99
CA HIS A 27 -6.13 -4.64 6.13
C HIS A 27 -7.55 -5.21 6.26
N LYS A 28 -8.54 -4.31 6.17
CA LYS A 28 -9.97 -4.66 6.06
C LYS A 28 -10.39 -4.64 4.59
N GLN A 29 -10.96 -5.75 4.13
CA GLN A 29 -11.56 -5.91 2.80
C GLN A 29 -12.77 -6.84 2.91
N ASP A 30 -13.96 -6.28 2.74
CA ASP A 30 -15.24 -6.97 2.85
C ASP A 30 -15.98 -6.95 1.50
N THR A 31 -16.25 -5.76 0.95
CA THR A 31 -17.13 -5.54 -0.21
C THR A 31 -16.39 -5.04 -1.44
N PHE A 32 -15.38 -4.19 -1.26
CA PHE A 32 -14.70 -3.50 -2.34
C PHE A 32 -13.52 -4.33 -2.85
N ARG A 33 -13.29 -4.24 -4.16
CA ARG A 33 -12.05 -4.74 -4.77
C ARG A 33 -10.96 -3.70 -4.55
N LEU A 34 -9.89 -4.09 -3.87
CA LEU A 34 -8.76 -3.21 -3.58
C LEU A 34 -7.58 -3.57 -4.47
N TYR A 35 -7.05 -2.57 -5.19
CA TYR A 35 -5.86 -2.73 -6.03
C TYR A 35 -4.61 -2.47 -5.20
N SER A 36 -3.80 -3.52 -5.05
CA SER A 36 -2.54 -3.52 -4.31
C SER A 36 -1.36 -3.46 -5.28
N THR A 37 -0.21 -3.02 -4.80
CA THR A 37 0.99 -2.81 -5.62
C THR A 37 2.23 -3.37 -4.92
N PHE A 38 3.18 -3.87 -5.70
CA PHE A 38 4.57 -3.98 -5.28
C PHE A 38 5.29 -2.64 -5.45
N GLY A 39 6.42 -2.46 -4.78
CA GLY A 39 7.28 -1.30 -4.97
C GLY A 39 8.25 -1.08 -3.82
N GLY A 40 8.64 0.19 -3.62
CA GLY A 40 9.67 0.56 -2.68
C GLY A 40 11.07 0.27 -3.20
N ALA A 41 12.06 0.35 -2.32
CA ALA A 41 13.43 -0.02 -2.69
C ALA A 41 13.49 -1.51 -3.04
N ASN A 42 14.08 -1.83 -4.19
CA ASN A 42 14.21 -3.19 -4.73
C ASN A 42 12.88 -3.97 -4.91
N GLU A 43 11.74 -3.29 -4.93
CA GLU A 43 10.41 -3.93 -5.02
C GLU A 43 10.07 -4.86 -3.82
N ASP A 44 10.77 -4.71 -2.69
CA ASP A 44 10.63 -5.55 -1.49
C ASP A 44 9.40 -5.21 -0.64
N PHE A 45 8.55 -4.28 -1.09
CA PHE A 45 7.39 -3.81 -0.35
C PHE A 45 6.09 -4.07 -1.10
N VAL A 46 5.05 -4.33 -0.32
CA VAL A 46 3.67 -4.43 -0.79
C VAL A 46 2.88 -3.31 -0.13
N ALA A 47 2.07 -2.60 -0.90
CA ALA A 47 1.13 -1.61 -0.38
C ALA A 47 -0.30 -1.94 -0.81
N THR A 48 -1.25 -1.69 0.09
CA THR A 48 -2.68 -1.82 -0.22
C THR A 48 -3.52 -0.79 0.53
N GLY A 49 -4.69 -0.50 -0.03
CA GLY A 49 -5.73 0.27 0.62
C GLY A 49 -6.55 -0.59 1.58
N SER A 50 -7.52 0.03 2.26
CA SER A 50 -8.43 -0.68 3.14
C SER A 50 -9.78 0.02 3.18
N GLU A 51 -10.83 -0.76 3.37
CA GLU A 51 -12.21 -0.26 3.53
C GLU A 51 -12.45 0.53 4.81
N ASN A 52 -11.47 0.58 5.72
CA ASN A 52 -11.50 1.49 6.87
C ASN A 52 -10.80 2.83 6.59
N GLY A 53 -10.50 3.13 5.33
CA GLY A 53 -9.87 4.37 4.89
C GLY A 53 -8.40 4.48 5.27
N ARG A 54 -7.67 3.35 5.30
CA ARG A 54 -6.24 3.31 5.63
C ARG A 54 -5.42 2.68 4.53
N ILE A 55 -4.15 3.04 4.48
CA ILE A 55 -3.14 2.41 3.63
C ILE A 55 -2.23 1.58 4.54
N HIS A 56 -1.91 0.38 4.09
CA HIS A 56 -1.03 -0.55 4.80
C HIS A 56 0.16 -0.89 3.92
N ILE A 57 1.34 -0.98 4.53
CA ILE A 57 2.58 -1.35 3.85
C ILE A 57 3.21 -2.52 4.60
N TRP A 58 3.67 -3.51 3.84
CA TRP A 58 4.46 -4.64 4.32
C TRP A 58 5.81 -4.63 3.65
N HIS A 59 6.82 -5.11 4.38
CA HIS A 59 8.05 -5.58 3.78
C HIS A 59 7.93 -7.09 3.61
N VAL A 60 8.23 -7.62 2.41
CA VAL A 60 7.98 -9.03 2.06
C VAL A 60 8.70 -9.98 3.01
N GLY A 61 9.92 -9.65 3.45
CA GLY A 61 10.70 -10.47 4.39
C GLY A 61 10.35 -10.33 5.87
N SER A 62 9.46 -9.41 6.26
CA SER A 62 9.17 -9.11 7.68
C SER A 62 7.95 -9.86 8.23
N GLY A 63 7.34 -10.74 7.44
CA GLY A 63 6.19 -11.55 7.82
C GLY A 63 4.83 -10.94 7.44
N SER A 64 3.78 -11.39 8.11
CA SER A 64 2.39 -11.16 7.69
C SER A 64 1.77 -9.83 8.12
N HIS A 65 2.36 -9.13 9.09
CA HIS A 65 1.80 -7.90 9.67
C HIS A 65 2.39 -6.65 9.01
N PRO A 66 1.60 -5.58 8.87
CA PRO A 66 2.06 -4.37 8.22
C PRO A 66 3.14 -3.71 9.07
N ILE A 67 4.21 -3.27 8.41
CA ILE A 67 5.25 -2.44 9.02
C ILE A 67 4.81 -0.98 9.13
N HIS A 68 3.76 -0.60 8.37
CA HIS A 68 3.19 0.73 8.41
C HIS A 68 1.68 0.69 8.16
N SER A 69 0.93 1.54 8.86
CA SER A 69 -0.50 1.80 8.61
C SER A 69 -0.78 3.28 8.83
N SER A 70 -1.21 3.96 7.78
CA SER A 70 -1.57 5.38 7.81
C SER A 70 -3.04 5.58 7.45
N PRO A 71 -3.74 6.55 8.06
CA PRO A 71 -5.02 6.99 7.54
C PRO A 71 -4.83 7.62 6.17
N GLY A 72 -5.77 7.38 5.25
CA GLY A 72 -5.85 8.07 3.96
C GLY A 72 -6.32 9.52 4.09
N ILE A 73 -6.70 10.13 2.96
CA ILE A 73 -7.36 11.44 2.94
C ILE A 73 -8.88 11.26 3.17
N GLY A 74 -9.48 12.26 3.81
CA GLY A 74 -10.93 12.43 3.88
C GLY A 74 -11.64 11.63 4.97
N ASN A 75 -12.92 11.31 4.72
CA ASN A 75 -13.87 10.77 5.70
C ASN A 75 -13.76 9.26 5.90
N ARG A 76 -12.54 8.71 5.87
CA ARG A 76 -12.26 7.26 5.99
C ARG A 76 -12.97 6.41 4.93
N ASP A 77 -13.27 6.99 3.78
CA ASP A 77 -13.81 6.27 2.63
C ASP A 77 -12.83 5.17 2.18
N PRO A 78 -13.33 4.03 1.66
CA PRO A 78 -12.48 2.93 1.23
C PRO A 78 -11.37 3.38 0.26
N ILE A 79 -10.13 3.03 0.58
CA ILE A 79 -9.00 3.26 -0.35
C ILE A 79 -9.02 2.13 -1.37
N THR A 80 -9.47 2.43 -2.60
CA THR A 80 -9.73 1.43 -3.64
C THR A 80 -8.49 1.06 -4.43
N CYS A 81 -7.51 1.97 -4.55
CA CYS A 81 -6.28 1.71 -5.29
C CYS A 81 -5.08 2.42 -4.66
N VAL A 82 -3.95 1.73 -4.66
CA VAL A 82 -2.65 2.25 -4.25
C VAL A 82 -1.62 1.85 -5.31
N HIS A 83 -0.76 2.78 -5.71
CA HIS A 83 0.29 2.53 -6.68
C HIS A 83 1.61 3.14 -6.23
N TRP A 84 2.68 2.37 -6.30
CA TRP A 84 4.02 2.84 -5.98
C TRP A 84 4.60 3.59 -7.18
N ASN A 85 5.32 4.68 -6.97
CA ASN A 85 6.00 5.34 -8.07
C ASN A 85 7.18 4.46 -8.57
N PRO A 86 7.21 4.05 -9.85
CA PRO A 86 8.24 3.14 -10.37
C PRO A 86 9.61 3.80 -10.56
N VAL A 87 9.67 5.14 -10.57
CA VAL A 87 10.93 5.91 -10.71
C VAL A 87 11.42 6.43 -9.37
N LEU A 88 10.50 6.88 -8.52
CA LEU A 88 10.79 7.42 -7.20
C LEU A 88 10.27 6.45 -6.12
N PRO A 89 11.06 5.46 -5.69
CA PRO A 89 10.61 4.41 -4.76
C PRO A 89 10.26 4.92 -3.36
N THR A 90 10.38 6.21 -3.09
CA THR A 90 9.93 6.83 -1.84
C THR A 90 8.52 7.43 -1.93
N MET A 91 7.88 7.37 -3.10
CA MET A 91 6.58 7.97 -3.34
C MET A 91 5.50 6.96 -3.69
N ILE A 92 4.28 7.21 -3.21
CA ILE A 92 3.10 6.38 -3.44
C ILE A 92 1.93 7.29 -3.81
N ALA A 93 1.02 6.83 -4.65
CA ALA A 93 -0.27 7.45 -4.91
C ALA A 93 -1.40 6.54 -4.39
N SER A 94 -2.47 7.14 -3.87
CA SER A 94 -3.68 6.41 -3.47
C SER A 94 -4.94 7.16 -3.86
N VAL A 95 -6.02 6.43 -4.11
CA VAL A 95 -7.36 6.99 -4.36
C VAL A 95 -8.43 6.28 -3.53
N ASN A 96 -9.48 7.00 -3.14
CA ASN A 96 -10.64 6.45 -2.45
C ASN A 96 -11.90 6.40 -3.32
N ASP A 97 -12.96 5.77 -2.81
CA ASP A 97 -14.26 5.65 -3.48
C ASP A 97 -14.95 7.02 -3.69
N ALA A 98 -14.64 8.02 -2.86
CA ALA A 98 -15.11 9.39 -3.01
C ALA A 98 -14.38 10.18 -4.10
N GLY A 99 -13.37 9.59 -4.76
CA GLY A 99 -12.60 10.24 -5.83
C GLY A 99 -11.46 11.15 -5.34
N GLU A 100 -11.11 11.10 -4.05
CA GLU A 100 -10.00 11.86 -3.49
C GLU A 100 -8.67 11.14 -3.77
N LEU A 101 -7.69 11.89 -4.27
CA LEU A 101 -6.34 11.40 -4.56
C LEU A 101 -5.32 11.99 -3.57
N CYS A 102 -4.41 11.15 -3.09
CA CYS A 102 -3.29 11.55 -2.25
C CYS A 102 -1.95 11.09 -2.85
N ILE A 103 -0.95 11.97 -2.78
CA ILE A 103 0.45 11.63 -3.04
C ILE A 103 1.20 11.62 -1.72
N TRP A 104 1.83 10.48 -1.43
CA TRP A 104 2.63 10.23 -0.25
C TRP A 104 4.10 10.31 -0.62
N GLY A 105 4.89 10.93 0.24
CA GLY A 105 6.33 10.99 0.07
C GLY A 105 7.01 11.56 1.31
N PRO A 106 8.35 11.54 1.35
CA PRO A 106 9.12 12.12 2.43
C PRO A 106 8.78 13.59 2.69
N GLN A 107 8.78 13.98 3.97
CA GLN A 107 8.44 15.35 4.41
C GLN A 107 9.25 16.45 3.70
N ARG A 108 10.49 16.16 3.29
CA ARG A 108 11.33 17.11 2.55
C ARG A 108 10.71 17.59 1.24
N TYR A 109 9.81 16.81 0.63
CA TYR A 109 9.10 17.20 -0.59
C TYR A 109 7.88 18.10 -0.30
N ALA A 110 7.42 18.17 0.95
CA ALA A 110 6.33 19.06 1.36
C ALA A 110 6.79 20.51 1.56
N LEU A 111 8.10 20.74 1.74
CA LEU A 111 8.69 22.06 1.96
C LEU A 111 9.19 22.68 0.65
N GLY A 112 8.29 22.85 -0.30
CA GLY A 112 8.53 23.63 -1.52
C GLY A 112 8.62 25.15 -1.29
N ASN A 113 9.13 25.60 -0.14
CA ASN A 113 9.37 27.02 0.16
C ASN A 113 10.89 27.31 0.18
N GLY A 114 11.52 27.20 -0.99
CA GLY A 114 12.53 28.20 -1.40
C GLY A 114 13.99 28.05 -0.96
N GLN A 115 14.58 26.84 -0.86
CA GLN A 115 16.03 26.71 -1.08
C GLN A 115 16.35 25.51 -1.98
N PRO A 116 17.18 25.69 -3.03
CA PRO A 116 17.65 24.58 -3.84
C PRO A 116 18.55 23.67 -2.99
N MET A 117 18.47 22.36 -3.23
CA MET A 117 19.49 21.42 -2.75
C MET A 117 20.84 21.88 -3.28
N ASP A 118 21.69 22.40 -2.42
CA ASP A 118 23.10 22.54 -2.71
C ASP A 118 23.74 21.14 -2.62
N SER A 119 24.13 20.61 -3.78
CA SER A 119 25.04 19.48 -3.83
C SER A 119 26.44 19.98 -3.46
N SER A 120 26.78 19.98 -2.18
CA SER A 120 28.15 20.20 -1.69
C SER A 120 28.35 19.54 -0.32
N THR A 121 28.79 18.27 -0.32
CA THR A 121 30.02 17.74 0.30
C THR A 121 29.93 16.22 0.32
#